data_AF-A0A7W2NVY5-F1
#
_entry.id   AF-A0A7W2NVY5-F1
#
_cell.length_a   1.000
_cell.length_b   1.000
_cell.length_c   1.000
_cell.angle_alpha   90.00
_cell.angle_beta   90.00
_cell.angle_gamma   90.00
#
_symmetry.space_group_name_H-M   'P 1'
#
loop_
_entity.id
_entity.type
_entity.pdbx_description
1 polymer ?
#
loop_
_entity_poly.entity_id
_entity_poly.type
_entity_poly.pdbx_seq_one_letter_code
_entity_poly.pdbx_strand_id
1 'polypeptide(L)' 'MLNNQIMSLADLAALINKSKVTIWRYWKKDRILPPPILLNGKCLGWKTSVIEQWLDDNQGGA' A
#
# COMPACT_ATOMS: atom_id res chain seq x y z
N MET A 1 -5.60 2.46 -20.07
CA MET A 1 -6.30 3.33 -19.10
C MET A 1 -5.43 3.45 -17.87
N LEU A 2 -4.79 4.61 -17.65
CA LEU A 2 -3.93 4.84 -16.49
C LEU A 2 -4.78 5.40 -15.35
N ASN A 3 -5.40 4.51 -14.59
CA ASN A 3 -6.14 4.87 -13.39
C ASN A 3 -5.13 5.30 -12.32
N ASN A 4 -4.79 6.58 -12.31
CA ASN A 4 -3.89 7.22 -11.35
C ASN A 4 -4.56 7.37 -9.97
N GLN A 5 -5.27 6.32 -9.54
CA GLN A 5 -5.98 6.30 -8.28
C GLN A 5 -4.99 6.14 -7.14
N ILE A 6 -5.22 6.92 -6.09
CA ILE A 6 -4.48 6.82 -4.85
C ILE A 6 -5.30 5.88 -3.97
N MET A 7 -4.69 4.76 -3.61
CA MET A 7 -5.25 3.80 -2.69
C MET A 7 -5.03 4.30 -1.26
N SER A 8 -6.11 4.57 -0.55
CA SER A 8 -6.01 4.98 0.85
C SER A 8 -5.56 3.81 1.73
N LEU A 9 -5.12 4.10 2.95
CA LEU A 9 -4.79 3.07 3.94
C LEU A 9 -5.96 2.12 4.21
N ALA A 10 -7.20 2.62 4.14
CA ALA A 10 -8.39 1.81 4.38
C ALA A 10 -8.64 0.83 3.24
N ASP A 11 -8.49 1.29 2.00
CA ASP A 11 -8.68 0.45 0.80
C ASP A 11 -7.59 -0.61 0.71
N LEU A 12 -6.34 -0.24 1.00
CA LEU A 12 -5.22 -1.17 1.05
C LEU A 12 -5.41 -2.24 2.13
N ALA A 13 -5.89 -1.83 3.30
CA ALA A 13 -6.22 -2.76 4.39
C ALA A 13 -7.33 -3.74 3.99
N ALA A 14 -8.38 -3.26 3.29
CA ALA A 14 -9.44 -4.10 2.77
C ALA A 14 -8.95 -5.06 1.68
N LEU A 15 -8.11 -4.58 0.76
CA LEU A 15 -7.55 -5.36 -0.35
C LEU A 15 -6.69 -6.54 0.12
N ILE A 16 -5.83 -6.30 1.11
CA ILE A 16 -4.94 -7.33 1.68
C ILE A 16 -5.67 -8.14 2.79
N ASN A 17 -6.91 -7.75 3.11
CA ASN A 17 -7.70 -8.29 4.22
C ASN A 17 -6.91 -8.30 5.55
N LYS A 18 -6.26 -7.17 5.85
CA LYS A 18 -5.47 -6.94 7.07
C LYS A 18 -5.94 -5.68 7.79
N SER A 19 -5.64 -5.59 9.08
CA SER A 19 -5.91 -4.37 9.84
C SER A 19 -4.99 -3.22 9.41
N LYS A 20 -5.50 -1.98 9.46
CA LYS A 20 -4.74 -0.75 9.19
C LYS A 20 -3.42 -0.66 9.99
N VAL A 21 -3.43 -1.17 11.23
CA VAL A 21 -2.24 -1.24 12.10
C VAL A 21 -1.19 -2.18 11.53
N THR A 22 -1.61 -3.32 10.97
CA THR A 22 -0.71 -4.28 10.32
C THR A 22 -0.06 -3.66 9.09
N ILE A 23 -0.84 -3.00 8.24
CA ILE A 23 -0.32 -2.26 7.08
C ILE A 23 0.72 -1.22 7.53
N TRP A 24 0.44 -0.51 8.63
CA TRP A 24 1.37 0.50 9.10
C TRP A 24 2.66 -0.08 9.68
N ARG A 25 2.58 -1.25 10.33
CA ARG A 25 3.74 -2.04 10.76
C ARG A 25 4.56 -2.55 9.56
N TYR A 26 3.90 -3.03 8.51
CA TYR A 26 4.54 -3.52 7.30
C TYR A 26 5.36 -2.43 6.60
N TRP A 27 4.89 -1.19 6.62
CA TRP A 27 5.68 -0.06 6.14
C TRP A 27 6.79 0.34 7.12
N LYS A 28 6.44 0.57 8.40
CA LYS A 28 7.36 1.19 9.38
C LYS A 28 8.46 0.25 9.85
N LYS A 29 8.12 -1.02 10.10
CA LYS A 29 9.01 -2.00 10.72
C LYS A 29 9.55 -2.96 9.67
N ASP A 30 8.64 -3.60 8.93
CA ASP A 30 9.03 -4.70 8.04
C ASP A 30 9.57 -4.17 6.70
N ARG A 31 9.36 -2.88 6.40
CA ARG A 31 9.78 -2.18 5.17
C ARG A 31 9.43 -2.93 3.88
N ILE A 32 8.41 -3.78 3.94
CA ILE A 32 7.93 -4.52 2.79
C ILE A 32 7.06 -3.62 1.93
N LEU A 33 6.34 -2.67 2.54
CA LEU A 33 5.36 -1.84 1.84
C LEU A 33 6.04 -0.64 1.15
N PRO A 34 5.62 -0.29 -0.08
CA PRO A 34 6.17 0.86 -0.80
C PRO A 34 5.96 2.19 -0.06
N PRO A 35 6.73 3.24 -0.39
CA PRO A 35 6.58 4.54 0.24
C PRO A 35 5.20 5.16 -0.05
N PRO A 36 4.47 5.62 0.97
CA PRO A 36 3.21 6.33 0.77
C PRO A 36 3.45 7.72 0.20
N ILE A 37 2.45 8.22 -0.51
CA ILE A 37 2.34 9.63 -0.84
C ILE A 37 1.99 10.38 0.45
N LEU A 38 2.90 11.25 0.87
CA LEU A 38 2.68 12.17 1.98
C LEU A 38 2.28 13.52 1.39
N LEU A 39 1.13 14.06 1.80
CA LEU A 39 0.70 15.40 1.47
C LEU A 39 0.69 16.22 2.76
N ASN A 40 1.55 17.25 2.84
CA ASN A 40 1.70 18.10 4.02
C ASN A 40 1.90 17.31 5.35
N GLY A 41 2.71 16.25 5.30
CA GLY A 41 2.99 15.40 6.47
C GLY A 41 1.86 14.43 6.86
N LYS A 42 0.73 14.42 6.14
CA LYS A 42 -0.32 13.41 6.29
C LYS A 42 -0.17 12.34 5.22
N CYS A 43 -0.31 11.07 5.62
CA CYS A 43 -0.35 9.95 4.68
C CYS A 43 -1.64 10.04 3.86
N LEU A 44 -1.49 10.35 2.57
CA LEU A 44 -2.60 10.42 1.62
C LEU A 44 -2.98 9.01 1.14
N GLY A 45 -1.99 8.13 1.00
CA GLY A 45 -2.17 6.76 0.54
C GLY A 45 -1.00 6.31 -0.33
N TRP A 46 -1.22 5.29 -1.14
CA TRP A 46 -0.24 4.74 -2.07
C TRP A 46 -0.75 4.88 -3.50
N LYS A 47 0.17 4.95 -4.47
CA LYS A 47 -0.26 4.81 -5.87
C LYS A 47 -0.77 3.39 -6.08
N THR A 48 -1.99 3.25 -6.61
CA THR A 48 -2.59 1.94 -6.89
C THR A 48 -1.66 1.10 -7.77
N SER A 49 -1.07 1.69 -8.81
CA SER A 49 -0.12 0.99 -9.69
C SER A 49 1.09 0.39 -8.96
N VAL A 50 1.59 1.06 -7.93
CA VAL A 50 2.74 0.61 -7.15
C VAL A 50 2.33 -0.50 -6.20
N ILE A 51 1.13 -0.42 -5.62
CA ILE A 51 0.58 -1.49 -4.77
C ILE A 51 0.27 -2.74 -5.59
N GLU A 52 -0.33 -2.58 -6.77
CA GLU A 52 -0.61 -3.69 -7.67
C GLU A 52 0.67 -4.40 -8.08
N GLN A 53 1.71 -3.65 -8.47
CA GLN A 53 3.02 -4.23 -8.79
C GLN A 53 3.65 -4.92 -7.57
N TRP A 54 3.57 -4.29 -6.39
CA TRP A 54 4.07 -4.89 -5.16
C TRP A 54 3.33 -6.17 -4.76
N LEU A 55 2.01 -6.23 -5.00
CA LEU A 55 1.20 -7.41 -4.77
C LEU A 55 1.59 -8.53 -5.73
N ASP A 56 1.83 -8.21 -7.00
CA ASP A 56 2.30 -9.17 -8.00
C ASP A 56 3.67 -9.74 -7.60
N ASP A 57 4.60 -8.86 -7.19
CA ASP A 57 5.94 -9.25 -6.74
C ASP A 57 5.91 -10.12 -5.46
N ASN A 58 4.97 -9.88 -4.53
CA ASN A 58 4.83 -10.67 -3.30
C ASN A 58 3.92 -11.89 -3.42
N GLN A 59 3.01 -11.95 -4.39
CA GLN A 59 2.18 -13.12 -4.67
C GLN A 59 2.93 -14.15 -5.54
N GLY A 60 4.10 -13.80 -6.09
CA GLY A 60 5.02 -14.72 -6.77
C GLY A 60 5.84 -15.64 -5.85
N GLY A 61 5.55 -15.70 -4.55
CA GLY A 61 6.12 -16.69 -3.63
C GLY A 61 5.41 -18.04 -3.73
N ALA A 62 5.65 -18.77 -4.82
CA ALA A 62 5.38 -20.21 -4.92
C ALA A 62 6.49 -21.02 -4.22
#